data_AF-A0A0U1QTM8-F1
#
_entry.id   AF-A0A0U1QTM8-F1
#
_cell.length_a   1.000
_cell.length_b   1.000
_cell.length_c   1.000
_cell.angle_alpha   90.00
_cell.angle_beta   90.00
_cell.angle_gamma   90.00
#
_symmetry.space_group_name_H-M   'P 1'
#
loop_
_entity.id
_entity.type
_entity.pdbx_description
1 polymer ?
#
loop_
_entity_poly.entity_id
_entity_poly.type
_entity_poly.pdbx_seq_one_letter_code
_entity_poly.pdbx_strand_id
1 'polypeptide(L)'
;MITSQFGNEIRNKVRTLIGHVPECNNDDIREDGVFEFGTQWSIQQSDLSEKIQASFSDFDDNIEISLHQFAVEKSINIIYIGMLLDFDAENNVEIKIHSDVISEANFTLMLTKDNADKELTRVLGFYTNILQPQD
;
A
#
# COMPACT_ATOMS: atom_id res chain seq x y z
N MET A 1 -18.00 8.65 0.71
CA MET A 1 -17.61 9.50 -0.44
C MET A 1 -17.45 8.57 -1.63
N ILE A 2 -17.69 9.00 -2.87
CA ILE A 2 -17.52 8.10 -4.04
C ILE A 2 -16.11 8.36 -4.58
N THR A 3 -15.26 7.34 -4.58
CA THR A 3 -13.91 7.44 -5.14
C THR A 3 -13.96 7.89 -6.60
N SER A 4 -13.14 8.86 -6.99
CA SER A 4 -13.01 9.36 -8.35
C SER A 4 -12.63 8.26 -9.33
N GLN A 5 -12.90 8.48 -10.62
CA GLN A 5 -12.47 7.54 -11.66
C GLN A 5 -10.95 7.34 -11.64
N PHE A 6 -10.18 8.40 -11.44
CA PHE A 6 -8.73 8.31 -11.37
C PHE A 6 -8.26 7.57 -10.11
N GLY A 7 -8.85 7.86 -8.94
CA GLY A 7 -8.61 7.11 -7.71
C GLY A 7 -8.86 5.60 -7.89
N ASN A 8 -9.95 5.23 -8.60
CA ASN A 8 -10.24 3.84 -8.94
C ASN A 8 -9.21 3.22 -9.91
N GLU A 9 -8.71 3.97 -10.88
CA GLU A 9 -7.63 3.52 -11.77
C GLU A 9 -6.35 3.22 -10.98
N ILE A 10 -5.97 4.11 -10.05
CA ILE A 10 -4.83 3.90 -9.15
C ILE A 10 -5.05 2.69 -8.25
N ARG A 11 -6.22 2.58 -7.60
CA ARG A 11 -6.61 1.44 -6.76
C ARG A 11 -6.38 0.11 -7.48
N ASN A 12 -6.96 -0.04 -8.67
CA ASN A 12 -6.85 -1.26 -9.46
C ASN A 12 -5.40 -1.56 -9.85
N LYS A 13 -4.60 -0.53 -10.15
CA LYS A 13 -3.19 -0.69 -10.45
C LYS A 13 -2.37 -1.14 -9.24
N VAL A 14 -2.58 -0.53 -8.06
CA VAL A 14 -1.92 -0.93 -6.81
C VAL A 14 -2.23 -2.40 -6.47
N ARG A 15 -3.51 -2.77 -6.52
CA ARG A 15 -3.98 -4.14 -6.29
C ARG A 15 -3.27 -5.15 -7.20
N THR A 16 -3.14 -4.82 -8.48
CA THR A 16 -2.44 -5.65 -9.46
C THR A 16 -0.95 -5.78 -9.16
N LEU A 17 -0.29 -4.68 -8.76
CA LEU A 17 1.15 -4.69 -8.46
C LEU A 17 1.49 -5.45 -7.19
N ILE A 18 0.66 -5.37 -6.15
CA ILE A 18 0.91 -6.07 -4.88
C ILE A 18 0.54 -7.55 -4.99
N GLY A 19 -0.53 -7.89 -5.71
CA GLY A 19 -0.94 -9.28 -5.96
C GLY A 19 -1.44 -10.07 -4.74
N HIS A 20 -1.51 -9.45 -3.56
CA HIS A 20 -1.99 -10.05 -2.30
C HIS A 20 -3.39 -9.54 -1.93
N VAL A 21 -4.29 -9.47 -2.91
CA VAL A 21 -5.69 -9.11 -2.67
C VAL A 21 -6.46 -10.39 -2.32
N PRO A 22 -7.18 -10.45 -1.18
CA PRO A 22 -8.03 -11.59 -0.85
C PRO A 22 -9.09 -11.85 -1.92
N GLU A 23 -9.58 -13.09 -2.00
CA GLU A 23 -10.75 -13.40 -2.82
C GLU A 23 -11.95 -12.57 -2.33
N CYS A 24 -12.56 -11.83 -3.25
CA CYS A 24 -13.69 -10.97 -2.97
C CYS A 24 -14.98 -11.79 -2.91
N ASN A 25 -15.75 -11.66 -1.82
CA ASN A 25 -17.14 -12.11 -1.79
C ASN A 25 -18.08 -10.95 -2.12
N ASN A 26 -19.22 -11.23 -2.75
CA ASN A 26 -20.19 -10.20 -3.13
C ASN A 26 -20.78 -9.45 -1.91
N ASP A 27 -20.75 -10.06 -0.73
CA ASP A 27 -21.24 -9.46 0.52
C ASP A 27 -20.26 -8.41 1.10
N ASP A 28 -19.01 -8.39 0.62
CA ASP A 28 -17.95 -7.47 1.06
C ASP A 28 -17.80 -6.26 0.11
N ILE A 29 -18.68 -6.14 -0.89
CA ILE A 29 -18.66 -5.06 -1.89
C ILE A 29 -19.60 -3.94 -1.44
N ARG A 30 -19.07 -2.72 -1.33
CA ARG A 30 -19.84 -1.50 -1.05
C ARG A 30 -20.89 -1.20 -2.12
N GLU A 31 -21.83 -0.30 -1.80
CA GLU A 31 -22.86 0.16 -2.73
C GLU A 31 -22.31 0.76 -4.03
N ASP A 32 -21.10 1.33 -3.99
CA ASP A 32 -20.39 1.89 -5.15
C ASP A 32 -19.54 0.86 -5.91
N GLY A 33 -19.58 -0.41 -5.52
CA GLY A 33 -18.86 -1.51 -6.17
C GLY A 33 -17.43 -1.72 -5.67
N VAL A 34 -17.00 -1.02 -4.62
CA VAL A 34 -15.64 -1.14 -4.07
C VAL A 34 -15.58 -2.26 -3.02
N PHE A 35 -14.66 -3.21 -3.21
CA PHE A 35 -14.32 -4.24 -2.23
C PHE A 35 -13.28 -3.72 -1.24
N GLU A 36 -13.58 -3.65 0.04
CA GLU A 36 -12.63 -3.21 1.07
C GLU A 36 -12.00 -4.41 1.78
N PHE A 37 -10.71 -4.30 2.13
CA PHE A 37 -10.01 -5.38 2.81
C PHE A 37 -8.76 -4.89 3.55
N GLY A 38 -8.31 -5.73 4.49
CA GLY A 38 -6.99 -5.64 5.10
C GLY A 38 -6.37 -7.04 5.17
N THR A 39 -5.15 -7.18 4.68
CA THR A 39 -4.40 -8.44 4.74
C THR A 39 -3.00 -8.23 5.29
N GLN A 40 -2.44 -9.28 5.89
CA GLN A 40 -1.09 -9.30 6.41
C GLN A 40 -0.46 -10.67 6.19
N TRP A 41 0.83 -10.70 5.90
CA TRP A 41 1.58 -11.94 5.73
C TRP A 41 3.01 -11.79 6.24
N SER A 42 3.60 -12.90 6.65
CA SER A 42 4.99 -12.95 7.10
C SER A 42 5.93 -13.06 5.90
N ILE A 43 6.93 -12.18 5.83
CA ILE A 43 8.00 -12.24 4.82
C ILE A 43 9.15 -13.12 5.30
N GLN A 44 9.56 -12.89 6.55
CA GLN A 44 10.64 -13.64 7.19
C GLN A 44 10.32 -13.83 8.66
N GLN A 45 10.66 -15.01 9.17
CA GLN A 45 10.61 -15.33 10.59
C GLN A 45 11.90 -16.07 10.95
N SER A 46 12.76 -15.45 11.75
CA SER A 46 13.99 -16.10 12.24
C SER A 46 13.69 -17.05 13.40
N ASP A 47 12.79 -16.64 14.30
CA ASP A 47 12.43 -17.32 15.54
C ASP A 47 11.10 -16.77 16.10
N LEU A 48 10.67 -17.17 17.31
CA LEU A 48 9.39 -16.71 17.90
C LEU A 48 9.38 -15.21 18.24
N SER A 49 10.55 -14.57 18.21
CA SER A 49 10.81 -13.27 18.82
C SER A 49 11.01 -12.14 17.80
N GLU A 50 11.44 -12.49 16.57
CA GLU A 50 11.66 -11.56 15.47
C GLU A 50 10.95 -12.02 14.19
N LYS A 51 10.17 -11.11 13.60
CA LYS A 51 9.50 -11.35 12.32
C LYS A 51 9.38 -10.07 11.50
N ILE A 52 9.45 -10.22 10.19
CA ILE A 52 9.09 -9.17 9.23
C ILE A 52 7.71 -9.49 8.67
N GLN A 53 6.78 -8.56 8.80
CA GLN A 53 5.44 -8.68 8.24
C GLN A 53 5.19 -7.57 7.22
N ALA A 54 4.53 -7.97 6.14
CA ALA A 54 3.96 -7.08 5.16
C ALA A 54 2.46 -6.93 5.43
N SER A 55 1.89 -5.75 5.18
CA SER A 55 0.45 -5.54 5.19
C SER A 55 0.01 -4.70 4.00
N PHE A 56 -1.23 -4.93 3.57
CA PHE A 56 -1.89 -4.18 2.53
C PHE A 56 -3.37 -4.04 2.88
N SER A 57 -3.86 -2.81 2.90
CA SER A 57 -5.27 -2.49 3.11
C SER A 57 -5.78 -1.50 2.08
N ASP A 58 -7.08 -1.59 1.83
CA ASP A 58 -7.83 -0.70 0.94
C ASP A 58 -9.20 -0.48 1.60
N PHE A 59 -9.37 0.70 2.19
CA PHE A 59 -10.57 1.10 2.93
C PHE A 59 -10.92 2.54 2.60
N ASP A 60 -12.18 2.77 2.26
CA ASP A 60 -12.66 4.06 1.77
C ASP A 60 -11.76 4.62 0.67
N ASP A 61 -11.40 5.90 0.72
CA ASP A 61 -10.49 6.51 -0.25
C ASP A 61 -9.02 6.33 0.17
N ASN A 62 -8.68 5.38 1.04
CA ASN A 62 -7.33 5.18 1.55
C ASN A 62 -6.79 3.77 1.27
N ILE A 63 -5.59 3.73 0.73
CA ILE A 63 -4.79 2.51 0.60
C ILE A 63 -3.58 2.62 1.53
N GLU A 64 -3.34 1.59 2.32
CA GLU A 64 -2.13 1.51 3.15
C GLU A 64 -1.32 0.27 2.82
N ILE A 65 -0.01 0.45 2.72
CA ILE A 65 0.95 -0.62 2.46
C ILE A 65 2.07 -0.46 3.47
N SER A 66 2.48 -1.55 4.10
CA SER A 66 3.53 -1.46 5.10
C SER A 66 4.42 -2.70 5.17
N LEU A 67 5.65 -2.46 5.62
CA LEU A 67 6.60 -3.49 6.01
C LEU A 67 7.09 -3.15 7.41
N HIS A 68 6.79 -4.04 8.36
CA HIS A 68 7.12 -3.87 9.76
C HIS A 68 8.05 -4.98 10.23
N GLN A 69 9.12 -4.59 10.91
CA GLN A 69 9.92 -5.52 11.70
C GLN A 69 9.40 -5.50 13.14
N PHE A 70 9.01 -6.66 13.63
CA PHE A 70 8.68 -6.89 15.02
C PHE A 70 9.86 -7.56 15.69
N ALA A 71 10.35 -6.97 16.77
CA ALA A 71 11.31 -7.57 17.68
C ALA A 71 10.83 -7.40 19.13
N VAL A 72 11.36 -8.20 20.05
CA VAL A 72 10.97 -8.21 21.48
C VAL A 72 11.03 -6.83 22.12
N GLU A 73 12.07 -6.06 21.79
CA GLU A 73 12.32 -4.75 22.41
C GLU A 73 11.66 -3.59 21.67
N LYS A 74 11.55 -3.68 20.33
CA LYS A 74 11.06 -2.58 19.51
C LYS A 74 10.50 -3.08 18.18
N SER A 75 9.36 -2.51 17.79
CA SER A 75 8.85 -2.59 16.43
C SER A 75 9.32 -1.39 15.62
N ILE A 76 9.69 -1.62 14.37
CA ILE A 76 10.22 -0.60 13.46
C ILE A 76 9.42 -0.63 12.15
N ASN A 77 9.02 0.54 11.66
CA ASN A 77 8.40 0.68 10.35
C ASN A 77 9.52 0.77 9.32
N ILE A 78 9.80 -0.34 8.62
CA ILE A 78 10.80 -0.33 7.54
C ILE A 78 10.31 0.58 6.43
N ILE A 79 9.05 0.43 6.03
CA ILE A 79 8.36 1.38 5.16
C ILE A 79 6.86 1.35 5.45
N TYR A 80 6.23 2.51 5.43
CA TYR A 80 4.79 2.71 5.44
C TYR A 80 4.45 3.64 4.29
N ILE A 81 3.47 3.26 3.49
CA ILE A 81 2.96 4.02 2.36
C ILE A 81 1.46 4.19 2.57
N GLY A 82 1.01 5.43 2.74
CA GLY A 82 -0.41 5.79 2.72
C GLY A 82 -0.75 6.47 1.40
N MET A 83 -1.86 6.09 0.77
CA MET A 83 -2.35 6.70 -0.47
C MET A 83 -3.81 7.14 -0.32
N LEU A 84 -4.06 8.45 -0.45
CA LEU A 84 -5.39 9.03 -0.41
C LEU A 84 -5.87 9.28 -1.84
N LEU A 85 -6.82 8.47 -2.31
CA LEU A 85 -7.24 8.31 -3.70
C LEU A 85 -8.06 9.47 -4.27
N ASP A 86 -8.70 10.25 -3.40
CA ASP A 86 -9.50 11.42 -3.74
C ASP A 86 -8.99 12.65 -2.99
N PHE A 87 -7.69 12.89 -3.13
CA PHE A 87 -7.09 14.08 -2.57
C PHE A 87 -7.43 15.28 -3.45
N ASP A 88 -8.43 16.05 -3.00
CA ASP A 88 -8.91 17.32 -3.57
C ASP A 88 -9.82 17.20 -4.81
N ALA A 89 -10.52 18.29 -5.11
CA ALA A 89 -11.55 18.41 -6.16
C ALA A 89 -11.02 18.21 -7.60
N GLU A 90 -9.70 18.09 -7.77
CA GLU A 90 -9.04 17.89 -9.07
C GLU A 90 -8.81 16.41 -9.42
N ASN A 91 -9.23 15.46 -8.58
CA ASN A 91 -8.98 14.02 -8.74
C ASN A 91 -7.48 13.70 -8.75
N ASN A 92 -6.75 14.16 -7.73
CA ASN A 92 -5.35 13.78 -7.53
C ASN A 92 -5.27 12.70 -6.44
N VAL A 93 -4.17 11.95 -6.42
CA VAL A 93 -3.87 10.99 -5.34
C VAL A 93 -2.68 11.51 -4.54
N GLU A 94 -2.84 11.66 -3.23
CA GLU A 94 -1.71 11.96 -2.34
C GLU A 94 -1.06 10.66 -1.89
N ILE A 95 0.25 10.54 -2.04
CA ILE A 95 1.06 9.44 -1.52
C ILE A 95 1.98 9.98 -0.44
N LYS A 96 1.94 9.37 0.74
CA LYS A 96 2.85 9.63 1.86
C LYS A 96 3.69 8.41 2.12
N ILE A 97 5.01 8.58 2.10
CA ILE A 97 5.96 7.52 2.46
C ILE A 97 6.67 7.90 3.75
N HIS A 98 6.72 6.96 4.68
CA HIS A 98 7.43 7.05 5.94
C HIS A 98 8.26 5.80 6.18
N SER A 99 9.46 5.98 6.71
CA SER A 99 10.41 4.95 7.08
C SER A 99 11.19 5.41 8.30
N ASP A 100 11.28 4.52 9.29
CA ASP A 100 12.11 4.70 10.47
C ASP A 100 13.57 4.30 10.22
N VAL A 101 13.85 3.62 9.09
CA VAL A 101 15.15 3.04 8.76
C VAL A 101 15.86 3.82 7.64
N ILE A 102 15.09 4.31 6.67
CA ILE A 102 15.59 5.00 5.47
C ILE A 102 15.01 6.42 5.47
N SER A 103 15.58 7.32 6.26
CA SER A 103 15.04 8.68 6.41
C SER A 103 14.92 9.46 5.08
N GLU A 104 15.80 9.20 4.12
CA GLU A 104 15.77 9.81 2.77
C GLU A 104 14.59 9.34 1.91
N ALA A 105 13.95 8.22 2.29
CA ALA A 105 12.73 7.74 1.63
C ALA A 105 11.46 8.47 2.10
N ASN A 106 11.55 9.33 3.12
CA ASN A 106 10.40 10.03 3.67
C ASN A 106 10.03 11.22 2.78
N PHE A 107 8.90 11.12 2.08
CA PHE A 107 8.39 12.21 1.27
C PHE A 107 6.88 12.10 1.06
N THR A 108 6.29 13.21 0.59
CA THR A 108 4.91 13.27 0.10
C THR A 108 4.94 13.59 -1.38
N LEU A 109 4.11 12.90 -2.16
CA LEU A 109 4.02 13.04 -3.61
C LEU A 109 2.56 13.13 -4.04
N MET A 110 2.27 14.02 -4.97
CA MET A 110 0.98 14.08 -5.65
C MET A 110 1.05 13.34 -6.99
N LEU A 111 0.18 12.34 -7.15
CA LEU A 111 -0.06 11.72 -8.44
C LEU A 111 -1.15 12.46 -9.20
N THR A 112 -0.86 12.67 -10.47
CA THR A 112 -1.76 13.18 -11.50
C THR A 112 -1.83 12.13 -12.61
N LYS A 113 -2.78 12.27 -13.53
CA LYS A 113 -2.89 11.36 -14.69
C LYS A 113 -1.60 11.27 -15.51
N ASP A 114 -0.82 12.34 -15.58
CA ASP A 114 0.37 12.42 -16.43
C ASP A 114 1.59 11.72 -15.83
N ASN A 115 1.66 11.60 -14.50
CA ASN A 115 2.85 11.06 -13.82
C ASN A 115 2.60 9.73 -13.08
N ALA A 116 1.33 9.35 -12.88
CA ALA A 116 0.95 8.23 -12.03
C ALA A 116 1.62 6.92 -12.42
N ASP A 117 1.72 6.65 -13.72
CA ASP A 117 2.25 5.36 -14.19
C ASP A 117 3.70 5.14 -13.73
N LYS A 118 4.53 6.16 -13.99
CA LYS A 118 5.95 6.20 -13.66
C LYS A 118 6.17 6.25 -12.14
N GLU A 119 5.50 7.18 -11.47
CA GLU A 119 5.75 7.44 -10.06
C GLU A 119 5.22 6.32 -9.16
N LEU A 120 4.06 5.75 -9.47
CA LEU A 120 3.53 4.60 -8.72
C LEU A 120 4.46 3.38 -8.84
N THR A 121 5.00 3.13 -10.04
CA THR A 121 6.00 2.06 -10.26
C THR A 121 7.28 2.33 -9.46
N ARG A 122 7.75 3.58 -9.40
CA ARG A 122 8.93 3.96 -8.61
C ARG A 122 8.68 3.76 -7.11
N VAL A 123 7.53 4.21 -6.60
CA VAL A 123 7.15 4.12 -5.18
C VAL A 123 7.00 2.66 -4.74
N LEU A 124 6.26 1.87 -5.52
CA LEU A 124 5.98 0.48 -5.17
C LEU A 124 7.10 -0.49 -5.55
N GLY A 125 8.03 -0.09 -6.42
CA GLY A 125 9.13 -0.93 -6.88
C GLY A 125 9.98 -1.51 -5.75
N PHE A 126 10.21 -0.73 -4.69
CA PHE A 126 10.91 -1.22 -3.50
C PHE A 126 10.13 -2.35 -2.80
N TYR A 127 8.83 -2.14 -2.60
CA TYR A 127 7.96 -3.12 -1.96
C TYR A 127 7.87 -4.41 -2.78
N THR A 128 7.64 -4.30 -4.09
CA THR A 128 7.52 -5.47 -4.97
C THR A 128 8.81 -6.30 -5.05
N ASN A 129 9.99 -5.66 -4.98
CA ASN A 129 11.27 -6.38 -4.97
C ASN A 129 11.46 -7.22 -3.70
N ILE A 130 10.92 -6.77 -2.56
CA ILE A 130 10.99 -7.50 -1.29
C ILE A 130 10.02 -8.68 -1.28
N LEU A 131 8.88 -8.55 -1.95
CA LEU A 131 7.88 -9.62 -2.03
C LEU A 131 8.25 -10.77 -2.97
N GLN A 132 9.22 -10.57 -3.85
CA GLN A 132 9.69 -11.65 -4.72
C GLN A 132 10.45 -12.70 -3.91
N PRO A 133 10.27 -14.00 -4.19
CA PRO A 133 11.12 -15.05 -3.63
C PRO A 133 12.58 -14.69 -3.89
N GLN A 134 13.39 -14.65 -2.82
CA GLN A 134 14.83 -14.49 -2.96
C GLN A 134 15.38 -15.87 -3.37
N ASP A 135 15.95 -15.96 -4.57
CA ASP A 135 16.64 -17.15 -5.09
C ASP A 135 17.89 -17.51 -4.26
#